data_AF-A0A918P9T6-F1
#
_entry.id   AF-A0A918P9T6-F1
#
_cell.length_a   1.000
_cell.length_b   1.000
_cell.length_c   1.000
_cell.angle_alpha   90.00
_cell.angle_beta   90.00
_cell.angle_gamma   90.00
#
_symmetry.space_group_name_H-M   'P 1'
#
loop_
_entity.id
_entity.type
_entity.pdbx_description
1 polymer ?
#
loop_
_entity_poly.entity_id
_entity_poly.type
_entity_poly.pdbx_seq_one_letter_code
_entity_poly.pdbx_strand_id
1 'polypeptide(L)'
;MPAKDELARRRYERLIDRLESMMLAALRPEYEGYYGQLILGADDLAEMGELKDVRRAAREAGRRLGWKTTTRLVGGRLFALDEREVPERIERLAGDAAAAAMDRFWEESRRRD
;
A
#
# COMPACT_ATOMS: atom_id res chain seq x y z
N MET A 1 -18.86 -20.76 22.01
CA MET A 1 -17.72 -21.70 21.85
C MET A 1 -16.44 -20.86 21.82
N PRO A 2 -15.82 -20.57 22.97
CA PRO A 2 -14.78 -19.55 23.08
C PRO A 2 -13.51 -19.83 22.24
N ALA A 3 -13.17 -21.10 22.02
CA ALA A 3 -11.97 -21.49 21.26
C ALA A 3 -12.05 -21.18 19.75
N LYS A 4 -13.25 -21.25 19.14
CA LYS A 4 -13.43 -20.88 17.72
C LYS A 4 -13.28 -19.37 17.52
N ASP A 5 -13.80 -18.60 18.47
CA ASP A 5 -13.72 -17.14 18.46
C ASP A 5 -12.28 -16.66 18.65
N GLU A 6 -11.51 -17.33 19.53
CA GLU A 6 -10.09 -17.03 19.73
C GLU A 6 -9.25 -17.36 18.48
N LEU A 7 -9.49 -18.50 17.82
CA LEU A 7 -8.78 -18.84 16.59
C LEU A 7 -9.07 -17.85 15.46
N ALA A 8 -10.32 -17.42 15.30
CA ALA A 8 -10.70 -16.41 14.32
C ALA A 8 -10.00 -15.07 14.60
N ARG A 9 -9.96 -14.66 15.88
CA ARG A 9 -9.25 -13.45 16.29
C ARG A 9 -7.76 -13.51 15.96
N ARG A 10 -7.08 -14.61 16.31
CA ARG A 10 -5.65 -14.81 16.01
C ARG A 10 -5.34 -14.86 14.51
N ARG A 11 -6.28 -15.34 13.68
CA ARG A 11 -6.13 -15.30 12.21
C ARG A 11 -6.22 -13.87 11.68
N TYR A 12 -7.18 -13.10 12.19
CA TYR A 12 -7.36 -11.71 11.80
C TYR A 12 -6.18 -10.83 12.25
N GLU A 13 -5.66 -11.01 13.47
CA GLU A 13 -4.45 -10.33 13.95
C GLU A 13 -3.25 -10.61 13.02
N ARG A 14 -3.01 -11.88 12.66
CA ARG A 14 -1.94 -12.24 11.71
C ARG A 14 -2.12 -11.63 10.32
N LEU A 15 -3.36 -11.48 9.85
CA LEU A 15 -3.64 -10.82 8.58
C LEU A 15 -3.26 -9.33 8.66
N ILE A 16 -3.58 -8.66 9.77
CA ILE A 16 -3.17 -7.27 9.99
C ILE A 16 -1.64 -7.18 9.97
N ASP A 17 -0.93 -8.02 10.72
CA ASP A 17 0.53 -7.94 10.83
C ASP A 17 1.24 -8.23 9.48
N ARG A 18 0.69 -9.16 8.68
CA ARG A 18 1.18 -9.42 7.30
C ARG A 18 0.99 -8.19 6.43
N LEU A 19 -0.20 -7.59 6.43
CA LEU A 19 -0.49 -6.40 5.63
C LEU A 19 0.34 -5.19 6.08
N GLU A 20 0.49 -4.98 7.38
CA GLU A 20 1.32 -3.92 7.95
C GLU A 20 2.77 -4.03 7.48
N SER A 21 3.33 -5.24 7.50
CA SER A 21 4.69 -5.50 6.99
C SER A 21 4.82 -5.20 5.49
N MET A 22 3.83 -5.58 4.68
CA MET A 22 3.81 -5.29 3.24
C MET A 22 3.67 -3.79 2.96
N MET A 23 2.80 -3.10 3.70
CA MET A 23 2.60 -1.65 3.58
C MET A 23 3.86 -0.88 3.97
N LEU A 24 4.54 -1.29 5.04
CA LEU A 24 5.81 -0.70 5.47
C LEU A 24 6.91 -0.93 4.42
N ALA A 25 7.00 -2.13 3.84
CA ALA A 25 7.97 -2.46 2.81
C ALA A 25 7.75 -1.70 1.48
N ALA A 26 6.52 -1.27 1.22
CA ALA A 26 6.19 -0.46 0.05
C ALA A 26 6.57 1.03 0.20
N LEU A 27 6.94 1.48 1.41
CA LEU A 27 7.35 2.85 1.62
C LEU A 27 8.73 3.10 1.04
N ARG A 28 8.84 4.23 0.35
CA ARG A 28 10.08 4.76 -0.19
C ARG A 28 10.69 5.72 0.83
N PRO A 29 11.86 5.42 1.43
CA PRO A 29 12.44 6.21 2.51
C PRO A 29 12.64 7.68 2.14
N GLU A 30 12.90 7.97 0.86
CA GLU A 30 13.09 9.33 0.36
C GLU A 30 11.85 10.22 0.54
N TYR A 31 10.64 9.66 0.64
CA TYR A 31 9.41 10.43 0.90
C TYR A 31 9.02 10.46 2.37
N GLU A 32 9.94 10.13 3.29
CA GLU A 32 9.73 10.23 4.74
C GLU A 32 8.46 9.48 5.23
N GLY A 33 8.08 8.40 4.55
CA GLY A 33 6.89 7.60 4.88
C GLY A 33 5.56 8.11 4.34
N TYR A 34 5.58 9.09 3.42
CA TYR A 34 4.42 9.51 2.61
C TYR A 34 4.31 8.72 1.30
N TYR A 35 3.21 8.93 0.57
CA TYR A 35 2.88 8.23 -0.68
C TYR A 35 2.82 6.70 -0.54
N GLY A 36 2.42 6.23 0.65
CA GLY A 36 2.21 4.82 0.91
C GLY A 36 1.08 4.25 0.05
N GLN A 37 1.37 3.14 -0.64
CA GLN A 37 0.38 2.36 -1.35
C GLN A 37 0.69 0.86 -1.25
N LEU A 38 -0.36 0.06 -1.12
CA LEU A 38 -0.29 -1.39 -1.28
C LEU A 38 -1.30 -1.80 -2.35
N ILE A 39 -0.86 -2.63 -3.29
CA ILE A 39 -1.70 -3.20 -4.35
C ILE A 39 -1.65 -4.71 -4.18
N LEU A 40 -2.81 -5.32 -3.97
CA LEU A 40 -2.97 -6.77 -3.87
C LEU A 40 -3.66 -7.27 -5.14
N GLY A 41 -3.04 -8.26 -5.79
CA GLY A 41 -3.58 -8.95 -6.94
C GLY A 41 -4.73 -9.88 -6.59
N ALA A 42 -5.36 -10.46 -7.61
CA ALA A 42 -6.42 -11.44 -7.42
C ALA A 42 -5.92 -12.68 -6.65
N ASP A 43 -4.71 -13.14 -6.96
CA ASP A 43 -4.09 -14.29 -6.28
C ASP A 43 -3.78 -13.99 -4.81
N ASP A 44 -3.24 -12.80 -4.51
CA ASP A 44 -3.03 -12.35 -3.13
C ASP A 44 -4.34 -12.34 -2.34
N LEU A 45 -5.41 -11.83 -2.95
CA LEU A 45 -6.73 -11.77 -2.30
C LEU A 45 -7.30 -13.17 -2.05
N ALA A 46 -7.14 -14.10 -2.98
CA ALA A 46 -7.58 -15.49 -2.82
C ALA A 46 -6.88 -16.18 -1.64
N GLU A 47 -5.60 -15.88 -1.40
CA GLU A 47 -4.84 -16.42 -0.27
C GLU A 47 -5.18 -15.76 1.07
N MET A 48 -5.50 -14.47 1.06
CA MET A 48 -5.70 -13.67 2.28
C MET A 48 -7.11 -13.80 2.88
N GLY A 49 -8.04 -14.36 2.12
CA GLY A 49 -9.40 -14.66 2.56
C GLY A 49 -10.43 -13.65 2.06
N GLU A 50 -11.52 -13.49 2.82
CA GLU A 50 -12.66 -12.69 2.38
C GLU A 50 -12.29 -11.21 2.18
N LEU A 51 -12.66 -10.66 1.02
CA LEU A 51 -12.34 -9.28 0.64
C LEU A 51 -12.74 -8.25 1.70
N LYS A 52 -13.86 -8.48 2.40
CA LYS A 52 -14.33 -7.60 3.49
C LYS A 52 -13.33 -7.57 4.64
N ASP A 53 -12.79 -8.72 5.02
CA ASP A 53 -11.82 -8.84 6.12
C ASP A 53 -10.45 -8.31 5.70
N VAL A 54 -10.02 -8.57 4.46
CA VAL A 54 -8.79 -7.98 3.90
C VAL A 54 -8.89 -6.45 3.87
N ARG A 55 -10.01 -5.87 3.42
CA ARG A 55 -10.23 -4.41 3.45
C ARG A 55 -10.21 -3.84 4.86
N ARG A 56 -10.76 -4.57 5.84
CA ARG A 56 -10.78 -4.14 7.23
C ARG A 56 -9.37 -4.20 7.82
N ALA A 57 -8.64 -5.28 7.59
CA ALA A 57 -7.28 -5.47 8.06
C ALA A 57 -6.31 -4.47 7.43
N ALA A 58 -6.44 -4.17 6.13
CA ALA A 58 -5.61 -3.17 5.45
C ALA A 58 -5.79 -1.76 6.03
N ARG A 59 -7.03 -1.38 6.38
CA ARG A 59 -7.29 -0.08 7.03
C ARG A 59 -6.74 -0.03 8.47
N GLU A 60 -6.78 -1.14 9.18
CA GLU A 60 -6.21 -1.25 10.53
C GLU A 60 -4.68 -1.19 10.49
N ALA A 61 -4.07 -1.97 9.60
CA ALA A 61 -2.62 -1.96 9.34
C ALA A 61 -2.13 -0.55 8.98
N GLY A 62 -2.78 0.11 8.02
CA GLY A 62 -2.43 1.47 7.66
C GLY A 62 -2.61 2.47 8.80
N ARG A 63 -3.65 2.32 9.64
CA ARG A 63 -3.83 3.16 10.84
C ARG A 63 -2.67 3.01 11.82
N ARG A 64 -2.15 1.79 12.03
CA ARG A 64 -0.96 1.56 12.87
C ARG A 64 0.28 2.25 12.33
N LEU A 65 0.39 2.38 11.00
CA LEU A 65 1.43 3.16 10.32
C LEU A 65 1.14 4.67 10.27
N GLY A 66 0.05 5.13 10.87
CA GLY A 66 -0.38 6.52 10.85
C GLY A 66 -0.93 7.00 9.50
N TRP A 67 -1.27 6.09 8.58
CA TRP A 67 -1.86 6.42 7.27
C TRP A 67 -3.34 6.78 7.40
N LYS A 68 -3.81 7.68 6.54
CA LYS A 68 -5.25 7.87 6.30
C LYS A 68 -5.68 6.91 5.20
N THR A 69 -5.97 5.67 5.58
CA THR A 69 -6.10 4.57 4.60
C THR A 69 -7.47 4.51 3.94
N THR A 70 -7.49 4.61 2.61
CA THR A 70 -8.65 4.29 1.76
C THR A 70 -8.39 3.00 0.99
N THR A 71 -9.44 2.21 0.74
CA THR A 71 -9.34 1.01 -0.10
C THR A 71 -10.27 1.06 -1.30
N ARG A 72 -9.78 0.63 -2.47
CA ARG A 72 -10.51 0.60 -3.74
C ARG A 72 -10.25 -0.71 -4.47
N LEU A 73 -11.29 -1.35 -5.00
CA LEU A 73 -11.13 -2.56 -5.83
C LEU A 73 -11.31 -2.15 -7.29
N VAL A 74 -10.29 -2.35 -8.11
CA VAL A 74 -10.30 -1.98 -9.54
C VAL A 74 -9.71 -3.15 -10.32
N GLY A 75 -10.46 -3.69 -11.28
CA GLY A 75 -9.99 -4.78 -12.14
C GLY A 75 -9.51 -6.02 -11.37
N GLY A 76 -10.18 -6.36 -10.26
CA GLY A 76 -9.79 -7.50 -9.41
C GLY A 76 -8.59 -7.27 -8.49
N ARG A 77 -8.02 -6.06 -8.48
CA ARG A 77 -6.92 -5.67 -7.58
C ARG A 77 -7.42 -4.76 -6.48
N LEU A 78 -7.00 -5.04 -5.24
CA LEU A 78 -7.30 -4.18 -4.11
C LEU A 78 -6.16 -3.19 -3.89
N PHE A 79 -6.49 -1.91 -3.97
CA PHE A 79 -5.60 -0.80 -3.64
C PHE A 79 -5.88 -0.38 -2.20
N ALA A 80 -4.85 -0.24 -1.38
CA ALA A 80 -4.86 0.46 -0.11
C ALA A 80 -3.93 1.66 -0.21
N LEU A 81 -4.48 2.87 -0.08
CA LEU A 81 -3.78 4.12 -0.35
C LEU A 81 -3.75 4.98 0.91
N ASP A 82 -2.61 5.61 1.16
CA ASP A 82 -2.50 6.69 2.12
C ASP A 82 -3.00 8.01 1.53
N GLU A 83 -4.11 8.53 2.05
CA GLU A 83 -4.73 9.79 1.61
C GLU A 83 -4.44 10.95 2.59
N ARG A 84 -3.35 10.86 3.36
CA ARG A 84 -2.84 12.00 4.14
C ARG A 84 -2.45 13.14 3.19
N GLU A 85 -2.67 14.37 3.65
CA GLU A 85 -2.12 15.54 2.98
C GLU A 85 -0.60 15.48 3.03
N VAL A 86 0.04 15.70 1.89
CA VAL A 86 1.49 15.56 1.74
C VAL A 86 2.12 16.93 1.94
N PRO A 87 3.14 17.07 2.79
CA PRO A 87 3.84 18.34 2.94
C PRO A 87 4.47 18.80 1.61
N GLU A 88 4.41 20.09 1.29
CA GLU A 88 4.92 20.66 0.03
C GLU A 88 6.36 20.26 -0.31
N ARG A 89 7.23 20.08 0.71
CA ARG A 89 8.62 19.63 0.51
C ARG A 89 8.68 18.24 -0.14
N ILE A 90 7.78 17.34 0.28
CA ILE A 90 7.72 15.96 -0.19
C ILE A 90 7.05 15.90 -1.56
N GLU A 91 6.04 16.74 -1.78
CA GLU A 91 5.43 16.91 -3.12
C GLU A 91 6.46 17.39 -4.13
N ARG A 92 7.27 18.39 -3.78
CA ARG A 92 8.35 18.89 -4.63
C ARG A 92 9.39 17.81 -4.93
N LEU A 93 9.83 17.10 -3.89
CA LEU A 93 10.78 16.00 -4.05
C LEU A 93 10.25 14.90 -4.99
N ALA A 94 8.97 14.54 -4.86
CA ALA A 94 8.33 13.58 -5.76
C ALA A 94 8.20 14.10 -7.19
N GLY A 95 7.86 15.39 -7.36
CA GLY A 95 7.81 16.06 -8.65
C GLY A 95 9.16 16.06 -9.35
N ASP A 96 10.22 16.48 -8.66
CA ASP A 96 11.58 16.51 -9.19
C ASP A 96 12.08 15.10 -9.56
N ALA A 97 11.80 14.10 -8.71
CA ALA A 97 12.14 12.71 -8.99
C ALA A 97 11.40 12.17 -10.23
N ALA A 98 10.13 12.52 -10.41
CA ALA A 98 9.34 12.15 -11.58
C ALA A 98 9.86 12.83 -12.85
N ALA A 99 10.15 14.13 -12.81
CA ALA A 99 10.74 14.86 -13.94
C ALA A 99 12.07 14.24 -14.38
N ALA A 100 12.97 13.99 -13.43
CA ALA A 100 14.26 13.36 -13.71
C ALA A 100 14.11 11.94 -14.30
N ALA A 101 13.09 11.17 -13.90
CA ALA A 101 12.82 9.86 -14.48
C ALA A 101 12.32 9.96 -15.93
N MET A 102 11.46 10.93 -16.24
CA MET A 102 11.00 11.18 -17.60
C MET A 102 12.14 11.63 -18.51
N ASP A 103 12.98 12.54 -18.04
CA ASP A 103 14.15 13.01 -18.82
C ASP A 103 15.06 11.86 -19.20
N ARG A 104 15.38 10.96 -18.25
CA ARG A 104 16.15 9.73 -18.53
C ARG A 104 15.48 8.85 -19.57
N PHE A 105 14.18 8.62 -19.46
CA PHE A 105 13.44 7.82 -20.42
C PHE A 105 13.49 8.41 -21.84
N TRP A 106 13.36 9.73 -21.97
CA TRP A 106 13.44 10.41 -23.27
C TRP A 106 14.84 10.35 -23.87
N GLU A 107 15.89 10.53 -23.06
CA GLU A 107 17.27 10.35 -23.53
C GLU A 107 17.56 8.93 -24.00
N GLU A 108 17.11 7.92 -23.25
CA GLU A 108 17.28 6.52 -23.62
C GLU A 108 16.53 6.17 -24.90
N SER A 109 15.32 6.73 -25.10
CA SER A 109 14.55 6.52 -26.33
C SER A 109 15.25 7.13 -27.54
N ARG A 110 15.76 8.37 -27.43
CA ARG A 110 16.50 9.04 -28.51
C ARG A 110 17.83 8.40 -28.85
N ARG A 111 18.46 7.66 -27.93
CA ARG A 111 19.72 6.92 -28.18
C ARG A 111 19.49 5.56 -28.87
N ARG A 112 18.23 5.09 -28.94
CA ARG A 112 17.85 3.81 -29.56
C ARG A 112 17.32 3.95 -31.00
N ASP A 113 17.12 5.18 -31.44
CA ASP A 113 16.83 5.57 -32.83
C ASP A 113 18.12 5.99 -33.56
#